data_AF-A0A1E3VVG8-F1
#
_entry.id   AF-A0A1E3VVG8-F1
#
_cell.length_a   1.000
_cell.length_b   1.000
_cell.length_c   1.000
_cell.angle_alpha   90.00
_cell.angle_beta   90.00
_cell.angle_gamma   90.00
#
_symmetry.space_group_name_H-M   'P 1'
#
loop_
_entity.id
_entity.type
_entity.pdbx_description
1 polymer ?
#
loop_
_entity_poly.entity_id
_entity_poly.type
_entity_poly.pdbx_seq_one_letter_code
_entity_poly.pdbx_strand_id
1 'polypeptide(L)' 'MVQVIEGKDRARHAGLFETLFRARYETFVVNRRWSLPARNGLEIDQYDTDQAVYFSISTSKDICRVRFV' A
#
# COMPACT_ATOMS: atom_id res chain seq x y z
N MET A 1 4.07 -9.62 -13.43
CA MET A 1 2.61 -9.73 -13.65
C MET A 1 1.93 -8.57 -12.94
N VAL A 2 0.88 -7.98 -13.53
CA VAL A 2 0.10 -6.92 -12.87
C VAL A 2 -1.13 -7.54 -12.22
N GLN A 3 -1.37 -7.21 -10.97
CA GLN A 3 -2.57 -7.58 -10.23
C GLN A 3 -3.34 -6.32 -9.86
N VAL A 4 -4.66 -6.35 -10.03
CA VAL A 4 -5.58 -5.29 -9.62
C VAL A 4 -6.39 -5.82 -8.45
N ILE A 5 -6.36 -5.10 -7.33
CA ILE A 5 -6.99 -5.51 -6.07
C ILE A 5 -7.79 -4.34 -5.53
N GLU A 6 -9.06 -4.56 -5.23
CA GLU A 6 -9.91 -3.54 -4.59
C GLU A 6 -9.70 -3.52 -3.07
N GLY A 7 -9.91 -2.37 -2.45
CA GLY A 7 -9.77 -2.18 -1.00
C GLY A 7 -10.67 -3.11 -0.20
N LYS A 8 -11.88 -3.40 -0.70
CA LYS A 8 -12.82 -4.36 -0.09
C LYS A 8 -12.23 -5.76 0.07
N ASP A 9 -11.27 -6.15 -0.77
CA ASP A 9 -10.61 -7.46 -0.74
C ASP A 9 -9.35 -7.48 0.15
N ARG A 10 -9.11 -6.42 0.93
CA ARG A 10 -7.94 -6.28 1.81
C ARG A 10 -7.78 -7.44 2.78
N ALA A 11 -8.87 -7.89 3.39
CA ALA A 11 -8.84 -9.02 4.33
C ALA A 11 -8.37 -10.32 3.66
N ARG A 12 -8.74 -10.54 2.40
CA ARG A 12 -8.31 -11.73 1.62
C ARG A 12 -6.84 -11.66 1.22
N HIS A 13 -6.26 -10.46 1.19
CA HIS A 13 -4.89 -10.17 0.78
C HIS A 13 -4.07 -9.53 1.91
N ALA A 14 -4.35 -9.89 3.17
CA ALA A 14 -3.82 -9.18 4.34
C ALA A 14 -2.29 -9.03 4.33
N GLY A 15 -1.54 -10.09 4.01
CA GLY A 15 -0.08 -10.03 3.95
C GLY A 15 0.47 -9.12 2.83
N LEU A 16 -0.23 -9.03 1.70
CA LEU A 16 0.13 -8.11 0.61
C LEU A 16 -0.09 -6.66 1.04
N PHE A 17 -1.23 -6.37 1.69
CA PHE A 17 -1.55 -5.04 2.17
C PHE A 17 -0.66 -4.59 3.32
N GLU A 18 -0.31 -5.48 4.25
CA GLU A 18 0.65 -5.15 5.30
C GLU A 18 2.01 -4.77 4.69
N THR A 19 2.49 -5.57 3.73
CA THR A 19 3.74 -5.28 3.02
C THR A 19 3.66 -3.96 2.26
N LEU A 20 2.51 -3.66 1.64
CA LEU A 20 2.27 -2.39 0.95
C LEU A 20 2.34 -1.20 1.92
N PHE A 21 1.59 -1.21 3.02
CA PHE A 21 1.53 -0.09 3.96
C PHE A 21 2.86 0.11 4.70
N ARG A 22 3.60 -0.97 4.97
CA ARG A 22 4.95 -0.90 5.52
C ARG A 22 5.93 -0.27 4.53
N ALA A 23 5.89 -0.67 3.26
CA ALA A 23 6.72 -0.07 2.21
C ALA A 23 6.40 1.41 1.99
N ARG A 24 5.12 1.80 2.08
CA ARG A 24 4.68 3.20 2.04
C ARG A 24 5.24 4.00 3.21
N TYR A 25 5.18 3.45 4.43
CA TYR A 25 5.75 4.08 5.62
C TYR A 25 7.26 4.35 5.46
N GLU A 26 8.02 3.34 5.07
CA GLU A 26 9.46 3.50 4.83
C GLU A 26 9.75 4.55 3.75
N THR A 27 8.99 4.53 2.66
CA THR A 27 9.22 5.43 1.52
C THR A 27 8.84 6.88 1.85
N PHE A 28 7.64 7.11 2.36
CA PHE A 28 7.09 8.47 2.52
C PHE A 28 7.45 9.07 3.87
N VAL A 29 7.34 8.32 4.96
CA VAL A 29 7.56 8.84 6.31
C VAL A 29 9.03 8.79 6.69
N VAL A 30 9.72 7.66 6.50
CA VAL A 30 11.12 7.52 6.91
C VAL A 30 12.05 8.21 5.91
N ASN A 31 12.01 7.81 4.64
CA ASN A 31 12.98 8.27 3.64
C ASN A 31 12.69 9.69 3.15
N ARG A 32 11.42 9.99 2.83
CA ARG A 32 11.02 11.33 2.35
C ARG A 32 10.66 12.32 3.46
N ARG A 33 10.58 11.86 4.72
CA ARG A 33 10.27 12.70 5.90
C ARG A 33 8.96 13.47 5.78
N TRP A 34 7.96 12.91 5.11
CA TRP A 34 6.64 13.53 5.03
C TRP A 34 5.89 13.34 6.35
N SER A 35 5.20 14.39 6.80
CA SER A 35 4.36 14.35 7.99
C SER A 35 2.98 13.76 7.64
N LEU A 36 2.95 12.44 7.44
CA LEU A 36 1.74 11.68 7.12
C LEU A 36 1.26 10.83 8.30
N PRO A 37 -0.04 10.51 8.36
CA PRO A 37 -0.56 9.56 9.35
C PRO A 37 0.10 8.20 9.22
N ALA A 38 0.68 7.72 10.31
CA ALA A 38 1.25 6.37 10.38
C ALA A 38 1.00 5.75 11.75
N ARG A 39 0.79 4.43 11.78
CA ARG A 39 0.56 3.66 13.01
C ARG A 39 1.32 2.35 12.93
N ASN A 40 2.10 2.03 13.96
CA ASN A 40 2.87 0.78 14.06
C ASN A 40 3.77 0.51 12.83
N GLY A 41 4.34 1.56 12.23
CA GLY A 41 5.18 1.43 11.03
C GLY A 41 4.40 1.13 9.74
N LEU A 42 3.08 1.35 9.74
CA LEU A 42 2.22 1.27 8.57
C LEU A 42 1.69 2.66 8.24
N GLU A 43 1.76 3.05 6.98
CA GLU A 43 1.17 4.30 6.49
C GLU A 43 -0.16 3.97 5.83
N ILE A 44 -1.24 4.44 6.47
CA ILE A 44 -2.63 4.24 6.08
C ILE A 44 -3.31 5.59 6.25
N ASP A 45 -3.93 6.10 5.19
CA ASP A 45 -4.60 7.39 5.19
C ASP A 45 -6.13 7.25 5.01
N GLN A 46 -6.82 8.39 5.00
CA GLN A 46 -8.28 8.45 4.82
C GLN A 46 -8.78 7.97 3.45
N TYR A 47 -7.88 7.78 2.49
CA TYR A 47 -8.18 7.33 1.13
C TYR A 47 -8.00 5.82 0.97
N ASP A 48 -7.46 5.11 1.97
CA ASP A 48 -7.39 3.65 2.00
C ASP A 48 -8.75 3.03 2.35
N THR A 49 -9.76 3.31 1.52
CA THR A 49 -11.15 2.84 1.66
C THR A 49 -11.38 1.51 0.93
N ASP A 50 -12.57 0.93 1.09
CA ASP A 50 -12.99 -0.27 0.36
C ASP A 50 -13.12 -0.05 -1.16
N GLN A 51 -13.29 1.20 -1.59
CA GLN A 51 -13.42 1.60 -2.98
C GLN A 51 -12.05 1.86 -3.65
N ALA A 52 -10.98 1.99 -2.86
CA ALA A 52 -9.65 2.23 -3.41
C ALA A 52 -9.21 1.03 -4.27
N VAL A 53 -8.60 1.31 -5.42
CA VAL A 53 -8.08 0.28 -6.33
C VAL A 53 -6.55 0.30 -6.30
N TYR A 54 -5.96 -0.84 -5.99
CA TYR A 54 -4.52 -1.01 -5.88
C TYR A 54 -4.00 -1.85 -7.05
N PHE A 55 -3.05 -1.29 -7.78
CA PHE A 55 -2.29 -2.00 -8.80
C PHE A 55 -1.00 -2.47 -8.16
N SER A 56 -0.79 -3.77 -8.11
CA SER A 56 0.46 -4.39 -7.64
C SER A 56 1.18 -5.01 -8.82
N ILE A 57 2.35 -4.49 -9.12
CA ILE A 57 3.23 -5.00 -10.17
C ILE A 57 4.36 -5.73 -9.46
N SER A 58 4.39 -7.05 -9.55
CA SER A 58 5.52 -7.85 -9.09
C SER A 58 6.33 -8.35 -10.28
N THR A 59 7.62 -8.09 -10.24
CA THR A 59 8.64 -8.72 -11.07
C THR A 59 9.53 -9.58 -10.18
N SER A 60 10.48 -10.32 -10.75
CA SER A 60 11.40 -11.18 -9.97
C SER A 60 12.32 -10.41 -9.01
N LYS A 61 12.42 -9.08 -9.13
CA LYS A 61 13.27 -8.23 -8.27
C LYS A 61 12.53 -7.05 -7.64
N ASP A 62 11.53 -6.50 -8.33
CA ASP A 62 10.91 -5.24 -7.94
C ASP A 62 9.40 -5.35 -7.75
N ILE A 63 8.89 -4.60 -6.77
CA ILE A 63 7.46 -4.45 -6.52
C ILE A 63 7.11 -2.97 -6.60
N CYS A 64 6.26 -2.62 -7.56
CA CYS A 64 5.68 -1.28 -7.68
C CYS A 64 4.19 -1.34 -7.34
N ARG A 65 3.70 -0.35 -6.59
CA ARG A 65 2.29 -0.29 -6.19
C ARG A 65 1.74 1.11 -6.38
N VAL A 66 0.58 1.19 -7.04
CA VAL A 66 -0.14 2.44 -7.30
C VAL A 66 -1.56 2.30 -6.77
N ARG A 67 -2.09 3.37 -6.17
CA ARG A 67 -3.47 3.44 -5.70
C ARG A 67 -4.24 4.46 -6.51
N PHE A 68 -5.47 4.11 -6.87
CA PHE A 68 -6.48 5.02 -7.40
C PHE A 68 -7.61 5.14 -6.39
N VAL A 69 -8.09 6.36 -6.18
CA VAL A 69 -9.18 6.72 -5.26
C VAL A 69 -10.27 7.45 -6.02
#